data_AF-A0A8T5A603-F1
#
_entry.id   AF-A0A8T5A603-F1
#
_cell.length_a   1.000
_cell.length_b   1.000
_cell.length_c   1.000
_cell.angle_alpha   90.00
_cell.angle_beta   90.00
_cell.angle_gamma   90.00
#
_symmetry.space_group_name_H-M   'P 1'
#
loop_
_entity.id
_entity.type
_entity.pdbx_description
1 polymer ?
#
loop_
_entity_poly.entity_id
_entity_poly.type
_entity_poly.pdbx_seq_one_letter_code
_entity_poly.pdbx_strand_id
1 'polypeptide(L)' 'MKEVHRIDLPRIVMIGEGVIGELGDICGEIGVERALIVTGRRTLQVAGERARRLVQQQGIEADTILTENADTAS' A
#
# COMPACT_ATOMS: atom_id res chain seq x y z
N MET A 1 -18.94 6.34 -34.88
CA MET A 1 -17.97 6.88 -33.89
C MET A 1 -17.14 5.70 -33.39
N LYS A 2 -15.80 5.78 -33.39
CA LYS A 2 -14.99 4.71 -32.76
C LYS A 2 -15.22 4.77 -31.25
N GLU A 3 -15.50 3.63 -30.63
CA GLU A 3 -15.57 3.54 -29.17
C GLU A 3 -14.24 3.94 -28.54
N VAL A 4 -14.29 4.85 -27.58
CA VAL A 4 -13.12 5.25 -26.79
C VAL A 4 -12.84 4.14 -25.79
N HIS A 5 -11.67 3.51 -25.90
CA HIS A 5 -11.16 2.61 -24.87
C HIS A 5 -10.38 3.43 -23.85
N ARG A 6 -10.86 3.45 -22.61
CA ARG A 6 -10.17 4.03 -21.46
C ARG A 6 -9.46 2.91 -20.70
N ILE A 7 -8.18 3.11 -20.42
CA ILE A 7 -7.37 2.22 -19.59
C ILE A 7 -6.78 3.08 -18.46
N ASP A 8 -7.11 2.75 -17.22
CA ASP A 8 -6.52 3.35 -16.03
C ASP A 8 -5.44 2.39 -15.50
N LEU A 9 -4.17 2.73 -15.71
CA LEU A 9 -3.02 1.94 -15.25
C LEU A 9 -2.55 2.40 -13.86
N PRO A 10 -1.93 1.51 -13.06
CA PRO A 10 -1.29 1.91 -11.81
C PRO A 10 -0.19 2.96 -12.06
N ARG A 11 -0.13 3.98 -11.20
CA ARG A 11 0.90 5.03 -11.30
C ARG A 11 2.31 4.50 -11.05
N ILE A 12 2.44 3.51 -10.16
CA ILE A 12 3.71 2.89 -9.75
C ILE A 12 3.47 1.39 -9.53
N VAL A 13 4.35 0.55 -10.07
CA VAL A 13 4.39 -0.90 -9.81
C VAL A 13 5.82 -1.28 -9.44
N MET A 14 6.03 -1.82 -8.25
CA MET A 14 7.34 -2.31 -7.78
C MET A 14 7.36 -3.83 -7.76
N ILE A 15 8.42 -4.43 -8.34
CA ILE A 15 8.57 -5.89 -8.44
C ILE A 15 10.03 -6.26 -8.16
N GLY A 16 10.24 -7.23 -7.27
CA GLY A 16 11.56 -7.73 -6.92
C GLY A 16 11.57 -8.38 -5.55
N GLU A 17 12.64 -9.11 -5.25
CA GLU A 17 12.90 -9.59 -3.90
C GLU A 17 13.17 -8.41 -2.96
N GLY A 18 12.59 -8.44 -1.76
CA GLY A 18 12.87 -7.42 -0.73
C GLY A 18 12.22 -6.04 -0.94
N VAL A 19 11.44 -5.83 -2.00
CA VAL A 19 10.83 -4.52 -2.35
C VAL A 19 10.00 -3.87 -1.25
N ILE A 20 9.52 -4.66 -0.27
CA ILE A 20 8.85 -4.09 0.91
C ILE A 20 9.74 -3.08 1.65
N GLY A 21 11.07 -3.20 1.56
CA GLY A 21 12.03 -2.25 2.14
C GLY A 21 11.91 -0.83 1.59
N GLU A 22 11.54 -0.69 0.32
CA GLU A 22 11.43 0.59 -0.39
C GLU A 22 10.08 1.29 -0.16
N LEU A 23 9.16 0.65 0.59
CA LEU A 23 7.79 1.14 0.76
C LEU A 23 7.73 2.56 1.33
N GLY A 24 8.56 2.85 2.34
CA GLY A 24 8.59 4.16 2.97
C GLY A 24 8.98 5.24 1.97
N ASP A 25 10.05 5.02 1.21
CA ASP A 25 10.62 5.98 0.27
C ASP A 25 9.62 6.33 -0.84
N ILE A 26 8.90 5.32 -1.35
CA ILE A 26 7.83 5.53 -2.33
C ILE A 26 6.64 6.28 -1.74
N CYS A 27 6.23 5.98 -0.50
CA CYS A 27 5.18 6.77 0.16
C CYS A 27 5.60 8.24 0.31
N GLY A 28 6.88 8.50 0.62
CA GLY A 28 7.46 9.84 0.65
C GLY A 28 7.45 10.51 -0.73
N GLU A 29 7.84 9.79 -1.80
CA GLU A 29 7.82 10.30 -3.18
C GLU A 29 6.41 10.68 -3.64
N ILE A 30 5.39 9.89 -3.28
CA ILE A 30 3.99 10.20 -3.57
C ILE A 30 3.51 11.43 -2.79
N GLY A 31 4.18 11.78 -1.68
CA GLY A 31 3.88 12.95 -0.86
C GLY A 31 2.71 12.75 0.09
N VAL A 32 2.49 11.54 0.61
CA VAL A 32 1.43 11.29 1.59
C VAL A 32 1.90 11.64 3.01
N GLU A 33 1.08 12.38 3.76
CA GLU A 33 1.36 12.71 5.16
C GLU A 33 0.83 11.64 6.13
N ARG A 34 -0.24 10.93 5.73
CA ARG A 34 -0.85 9.84 6.48
C ARG A 34 -1.19 8.67 5.56
N ALA A 35 -0.94 7.46 6.02
CA ALA A 35 -1.25 6.21 5.34
C ALA A 35 -2.15 5.31 6.20
N LEU A 36 -3.10 4.64 5.56
CA LEU A 36 -3.88 3.56 6.19
C LEU A 36 -3.48 2.23 5.55
N ILE A 37 -2.91 1.34 6.35
CA ILE A 37 -2.53 -0.01 5.93
C ILE A 37 -3.75 -0.91 6.13
N VAL A 38 -4.36 -1.31 5.01
CA VAL A 38 -5.46 -2.27 4.99
C VAL A 38 -4.89 -3.65 4.73
N THR A 39 -5.09 -4.59 5.67
CA THR A 39 -4.46 -5.91 5.54
C THR A 39 -5.23 -6.99 6.29
N GLY A 40 -5.04 -8.25 5.90
CA GLY A 40 -5.59 -9.39 6.64
C GLY A 40 -4.74 -9.74 7.86
N ARG A 41 -5.31 -10.43 8.84
CA ARG A 41 -4.62 -10.80 10.09
C ARG A 41 -3.30 -11.53 9.85
N ARG A 42 -3.26 -12.48 8.92
CA ARG A 42 -2.04 -13.22 8.58
C ARG A 42 -0.99 -12.32 7.93
N THR A 43 -1.41 -11.47 7.00
CA THR A 43 -0.51 -10.55 6.30
C THR A 43 0.04 -9.49 7.25
N LEU A 44 -0.74 -9.01 8.22
CA LEU A 44 -0.26 -8.12 9.28
C LEU A 44 0.92 -8.72 10.03
N GLN A 45 0.78 -9.97 10.49
CA GLN A 45 1.80 -10.68 11.26
C GLN A 45 3.08 -10.92 10.47
N VAL A 46 2.98 -11.27 9.18
CA VAL A 46 4.13 -11.64 8.37
C VAL A 46 4.85 -10.41 7.79
N ALA A 47 4.10 -9.39 7.37
CA ALA A 47 4.64 -8.26 6.61
C ALA A 47 4.04 -6.89 6.97
N GLY A 48 2.78 -6.82 7.39
CA GLY A 48 2.09 -5.54 7.62
C GLY A 48 2.69 -4.71 8.74
N GLU A 49 3.15 -5.33 9.84
CA GLU A 49 3.85 -4.56 10.89
C GLU A 49 5.19 -4.01 10.42
N ARG A 50 5.89 -4.75 9.53
CA ARG A 50 7.11 -4.25 8.89
C ARG A 50 6.80 -3.07 7.97
N ALA A 51 5.76 -3.19 7.14
CA ALA A 51 5.29 -2.10 6.27
C ALA A 51 4.97 -0.84 7.08
N ARG A 52 4.20 -0.96 8.17
CA ARG A 52 3.85 0.15 9.06
C ARG A 52 5.08 0.86 9.60
N ARG A 53 6.07 0.11 10.10
CA ARG A 53 7.32 0.70 10.61
C ARG A 53 8.12 1.44 9.53
N LEU A 54 8.22 0.89 8.33
CA LEU A 54 8.99 1.51 7.23
C LEU A 54 8.35 2.84 6.79
N VAL A 55 7.02 2.90 6.72
CA VAL A 55 6.30 4.14 6.44
C VAL A 55 6.51 5.17 7.56
N GLN A 56 6.39 4.76 8.82
CA GLN A 56 6.61 5.65 9.97
C GLN A 56 8.05 6.18 10.07
N GLN A 57 9.04 5.39 9.64
CA GLN A 57 10.44 5.83 9.60
C GLN A 57 10.67 7.00 8.65
N GLN A 58 9.79 7.19 7.65
CA GLN A 58 9.80 8.36 6.76
C GLN A 58 9.00 9.55 7.30
N GLY A 59 8.58 9.50 8.57
CA GLY A 59 7.82 10.59 9.21
C GLY A 59 6.34 10.64 8.81
N ILE A 60 5.85 9.60 8.12
CA ILE A 60 4.46 9.49 7.67
C ILE A 60 3.63 8.81 8.78
N GLU A 61 2.51 9.42 9.16
CA GLU A 61 1.60 8.79 10.12
C GLU A 61 1.00 7.52 9.51
N ALA A 62 1.08 6.38 10.18
CA ALA A 62 0.58 5.12 9.64
C ALA A 62 -0.29 4.37 10.64
N ASP A 63 -1.56 4.19 10.27
CA ASP A 63 -2.53 3.36 10.98
C ASP A 63 -2.74 2.02 10.25
N THR A 64 -3.26 1.03 10.97
CA THR A 64 -3.59 -0.28 10.41
C THR A 64 -5.05 -0.62 10.68
N ILE A 65 -5.75 -1.12 9.67
CA ILE A 65 -7.06 -1.75 9.82
C ILE A 65 -7.02 -3.20 9.33
N LEU A 66 -7.62 -4.09 10.11
CA LEU A 66 -7.79 -5.48 9.72
C LEU A 66 -9.02 -5.62 8.83
N THR A 67 -8.84 -6.26 7.68
CA THR A 67 -9.94 -6.74 6.85
C THR A 67 -10.03 -8.26 6.91
N GLU A 68 -11.26 -8.77 7.01
CA GLU A 68 -11.55 -10.20 7.05
C GLU A 68 -11.97 -10.75 5.68
N ASN A 69 -12.52 -9.90 4.81
CA ASN A 69 -12.96 -10.25 3.46
C ASN A 69 -12.31 -9.29 2.45
N ALA A 70 -11.52 -9.85 1.52
CA ALA A 70 -10.83 -9.07 0.49
C ALA A 70 -11.75 -8.70 -0.70
N ASP A 71 -13.01 -9.12 -0.65
CA ASP A 71 -13.95 -9.15 -1.76
C ASP A 71 -15.33 -8.52 -1.47
N THR A 72 -15.59 -7.97 -0.28
CA THR A 72 -16.88 -7.32 0.01
C THR A 72 -16.88 -5.83 -0.28
N ALA A 73 -17.48 -5.47 -1.42
CA ALA A 73 -18.15 -4.18 -1.58
C ALA A 73 -19.25 -4.08 -0.51
N SER A 74 -19.09 -3.12 0.40
CA SER A 74 -20.14 -2.67 1.32
C SER A 74 -20.79 -1.42 0.77
#